data_AF-A0A7I8EE22-F1
#
_entry.id   AF-A0A7I8EE22-F1
#
_cell.length_a   1.000
_cell.length_b   1.000
_cell.length_c   1.000
_cell.angle_alpha   90.00
_cell.angle_beta   90.00
_cell.angle_gamma   90.00
#
_symmetry.space_group_name_H-M   'P 1'
#
loop_
_entity.id
_entity.type
_entity.pdbx_description
1 polymer ?
#
loop_
_entity_poly.entity_id
_entity_poly.type
_entity_poly.pdbx_seq_one_letter_code
_entity_poly.pdbx_strand_id
1 'polypeptide(L)'
;MRFPPISFLAHHVAQSRISQYFFYCYLLVILTISFYPLAGWRYTGESVFAFYSYPLPYYFTLFDNLVNVLAYMPLGVAVGLMAKRRWFAWPLATLVGLLLSGSVEFVQQFLPGRIASNLDMLSNGFGACLGGLLALLIANRRWQRAWLVFRHSHLADSTLAEWGLVWLGLWFITQFDPSAPFLGVVVAPLGLPQPFDSPLANPALFLALLEGGGMMLNLIGVALFVSVLVKHMREVPMAIRLTLLAGLIVKLTFAGMLLQPAQFFAWINRNIVIGGAVGVLLLWGLWQLQRRLRALVGALALAAALGVGWAWPLAPQLSGMLPLFRWHYGHLMHFNGLAAVIGDVWPYGAILLMLWAAVTMPDSGEAW
;
A
#
# COMPACT_ATOMS: atom_id res chain seq x y z
N MET A 1 -23.39 22.12 16.52
CA MET A 1 -23.61 21.03 15.53
C MET A 1 -23.35 21.61 14.14
N ARG A 2 -22.34 21.14 13.39
CA ARG A 2 -22.16 21.54 11.98
C ARG A 2 -23.29 20.91 11.17
N PHE A 3 -24.06 21.73 10.46
CA PHE A 3 -25.08 21.25 9.53
C PHE A 3 -24.42 20.34 8.47
N PRO A 4 -25.08 19.25 8.03
CA PRO A 4 -24.57 18.46 6.92
C PRO A 4 -24.45 19.37 5.68
N PRO A 5 -23.38 19.23 4.88
CA PRO A 5 -23.19 20.06 3.70
C PRO A 5 -24.37 19.92 2.73
N ILE A 6 -24.77 20.99 2.06
CA ILE A 6 -25.95 21.02 1.16
C ILE A 6 -25.85 19.94 0.06
N SER A 7 -24.64 19.59 -0.38
CA SER A 7 -24.38 18.47 -1.30
C SER A 7 -24.85 17.12 -0.78
N PHE A 8 -24.88 16.90 0.53
CA PHE A 8 -25.42 15.68 1.17
C PHE A 8 -26.95 15.61 1.10
N LEU A 9 -27.63 16.76 1.03
CA LEU A 9 -29.09 16.86 0.97
C LEU A 9 -29.62 16.92 -0.47
N ALA A 10 -28.81 17.38 -1.41
CA ALA A 10 -29.23 17.69 -2.78
C ALA A 10 -29.00 16.56 -3.80
N HIS A 11 -28.40 15.42 -3.42
CA HIS A 11 -28.19 14.29 -4.33
C HIS A 11 -28.82 13.02 -3.77
N HIS A 12 -29.37 12.18 -4.66
CA HIS A 12 -29.43 10.75 -4.42
C HIS A 12 -28.01 10.29 -4.06
N VAL A 13 -27.73 10.13 -2.76
CA VAL A 13 -26.38 9.86 -2.25
C VAL A 13 -25.84 8.65 -2.99
N ALA A 14 -24.91 8.89 -3.93
CA ALA A 14 -24.22 7.81 -4.60
C ALA A 14 -23.57 6.96 -3.51
N GLN A 15 -23.91 5.67 -3.46
CA GLN A 15 -23.37 4.79 -2.43
C GLN A 15 -21.84 4.77 -2.56
N SER A 16 -21.16 5.02 -1.43
CA SER A 16 -19.71 4.91 -1.36
C SER A 16 -19.26 3.53 -1.84
N ARG A 17 -18.24 3.51 -2.70
CA ARG A 17 -17.65 2.29 -3.27
C ARG A 17 -16.35 1.90 -2.56
N ILE A 18 -15.92 2.66 -1.55
CA ILE A 18 -14.69 2.41 -0.78
C ILE A 18 -14.52 0.94 -0.35
N SER A 19 -15.57 0.26 0.12
CA SER A 19 -15.45 -1.15 0.55
C SER A 19 -15.13 -2.09 -0.62
N GLN A 20 -15.67 -1.81 -1.81
CA GLN A 20 -15.37 -2.57 -3.03
C GLN A 20 -13.92 -2.34 -3.45
N TYR A 21 -13.48 -1.09 -3.38
CA TYR A 21 -12.12 -0.70 -3.77
C TYR A 21 -11.08 -1.29 -2.80
N PHE A 22 -11.39 -1.24 -1.50
CA PHE A 22 -10.61 -1.89 -0.46
C PHE A 22 -10.57 -3.40 -0.67
N PHE A 23 -11.69 -4.05 -1.00
CA PHE A 23 -11.70 -5.48 -1.30
C PHE A 23 -10.71 -5.84 -2.42
N TYR A 24 -10.70 -5.13 -3.55
CA TYR A 24 -9.77 -5.42 -4.65
C TYR A 24 -8.31 -5.17 -4.27
N CYS A 25 -8.02 -4.06 -3.59
CA CYS A 25 -6.65 -3.76 -3.15
C CYS A 25 -6.16 -4.77 -2.13
N TYR A 26 -7.02 -5.17 -1.19
CA TYR A 26 -6.66 -6.15 -0.16
C TYR A 26 -6.59 -7.57 -0.71
N LEU A 27 -7.41 -7.92 -1.70
CA LEU A 27 -7.29 -9.17 -2.44
C LEU A 27 -5.93 -9.25 -3.15
N LEU A 28 -5.50 -8.16 -3.80
CA LEU A 28 -4.16 -8.07 -4.39
C LEU A 28 -3.08 -8.33 -3.33
N VAL A 29 -3.18 -7.68 -2.17
CA VAL A 29 -2.26 -7.90 -1.03
C VAL A 29 -2.22 -9.37 -0.63
N ILE A 30 -3.37 -10.02 -0.37
CA ILE A 30 -3.42 -11.44 -0.01
C ILE A 30 -2.75 -12.31 -1.07
N LEU A 31 -3.13 -12.16 -2.33
CA LEU A 31 -2.59 -12.99 -3.42
C LEU A 31 -1.08 -12.81 -3.59
N THR A 32 -0.59 -11.57 -3.48
CA THR A 32 0.84 -11.27 -3.53
C THR A 32 1.61 -11.96 -2.40
N ILE A 33 1.12 -11.92 -1.16
CA ILE A 33 1.78 -12.58 -0.01
C ILE A 33 1.77 -14.09 -0.20
N SER A 34 0.60 -14.64 -0.53
CA SER A 34 0.39 -16.07 -0.58
C SER A 34 1.22 -16.73 -1.67
N PHE A 35 1.44 -16.04 -2.80
CA PHE A 35 2.18 -16.60 -3.92
C PHE A 35 3.66 -16.22 -3.96
N TYR A 36 4.16 -15.38 -3.04
CA TYR A 36 5.59 -15.08 -2.93
C TYR A 36 6.41 -16.35 -2.65
N PRO A 37 7.56 -16.59 -3.33
CA PRO A 37 8.30 -15.68 -4.22
C PRO A 37 7.94 -15.77 -5.72
N LEU A 38 6.80 -16.39 -6.08
CA LEU A 38 6.32 -16.56 -7.47
C LEU A 38 7.28 -17.36 -8.38
N ALA A 39 8.20 -18.14 -7.80
CA ALA A 39 9.25 -18.85 -8.53
C ALA A 39 9.39 -20.31 -8.11
N GLY A 40 9.98 -21.13 -8.98
CA GLY A 40 10.33 -22.52 -8.68
C GLY A 40 9.14 -23.49 -8.61
N TRP A 41 8.05 -23.15 -9.29
CA TRP A 41 6.81 -23.94 -9.32
C TRP A 41 7.07 -25.38 -9.75
N ARG A 42 6.63 -26.33 -8.92
CA ARG A 42 6.83 -27.77 -9.16
C ARG A 42 5.74 -28.58 -8.48
N TYR A 43 5.36 -29.69 -9.11
CA TYR A 43 4.53 -30.69 -8.46
C TYR A 43 5.40 -31.59 -7.58
N THR A 44 4.97 -31.82 -6.34
CA THR A 44 5.73 -32.57 -5.33
C THR A 44 5.44 -34.08 -5.34
N GLY A 45 4.46 -34.54 -6.12
CA GLY A 45 4.07 -35.95 -6.21
C GLY A 45 2.94 -36.37 -5.25
N GLU A 46 2.56 -35.51 -4.32
CA GLU A 46 1.42 -35.75 -3.42
C GLU A 46 0.08 -35.59 -4.13
N SER A 47 -0.96 -36.30 -3.67
CA SER A 47 -2.27 -36.17 -4.29
C SER A 47 -2.83 -34.75 -4.09
N VAL A 48 -3.25 -34.16 -5.21
CA VAL A 48 -3.61 -32.74 -5.37
C VAL A 48 -4.71 -32.23 -4.41
N PHE A 49 -5.51 -33.14 -3.86
CA PHE A 49 -6.62 -32.82 -2.96
C PHE A 49 -6.44 -33.37 -1.53
N ALA A 50 -5.31 -34.02 -1.21
CA ALA A 50 -5.11 -34.63 0.11
C ALA A 50 -5.20 -33.63 1.25
N PHE A 51 -4.71 -32.40 1.05
CA PHE A 51 -4.64 -31.42 2.12
C PHE A 51 -6.00 -31.04 2.70
N TYR A 52 -7.09 -31.17 1.92
CA TYR A 52 -8.44 -30.91 2.40
C TYR A 52 -8.87 -31.85 3.53
N SER A 53 -8.31 -33.05 3.61
CA SER A 53 -8.71 -34.10 4.54
C SER A 53 -7.65 -34.49 5.57
N TYR A 54 -6.55 -33.72 5.71
CA TYR A 54 -5.57 -33.96 6.77
C TYR A 54 -6.23 -33.89 8.17
N PRO A 55 -5.83 -34.73 9.13
CA PRO A 55 -6.40 -34.72 10.48
C PRO A 55 -6.06 -33.39 11.18
N LEU A 56 -7.00 -32.82 11.93
CA LEU A 56 -6.81 -31.53 12.58
C LEU A 56 -6.39 -31.71 14.05
N PRO A 57 -5.30 -31.06 14.53
CA PRO A 57 -4.32 -30.25 13.80
C PRO A 57 -3.17 -31.11 13.22
N TYR A 58 -2.75 -30.83 11.98
CA TYR A 58 -1.57 -31.47 11.36
C TYR A 58 -0.38 -30.50 11.28
N TYR A 59 -0.56 -29.35 10.61
CA TYR A 59 0.41 -28.26 10.53
C TYR A 59 -0.08 -27.07 11.36
N PHE A 60 0.29 -27.02 12.64
CA PHE A 60 -0.18 -25.98 13.58
C PHE A 60 0.97 -25.23 14.23
N THR A 61 0.91 -23.91 14.13
CA THR A 61 1.62 -23.02 15.06
C THR A 61 0.64 -21.92 15.47
N LEU A 62 0.51 -21.65 16.77
CA LEU A 62 -0.45 -20.65 17.26
C LEU A 62 -0.24 -19.29 16.57
N PHE A 63 1.01 -18.91 16.34
CA PHE A 63 1.35 -17.65 15.68
C PHE A 63 0.88 -17.61 14.23
N ASP A 64 1.17 -18.62 13.41
CA ASP A 64 0.78 -18.64 12.00
C ASP A 64 -0.74 -18.64 11.85
N ASN A 65 -1.44 -19.43 12.67
CA ASN A 65 -2.90 -19.47 12.67
C ASN A 65 -3.51 -18.12 13.09
N LEU A 66 -2.94 -17.44 14.10
CA LEU A 66 -3.38 -16.10 14.49
C LEU A 66 -3.12 -15.06 13.39
N VAL A 67 -1.97 -15.11 12.73
CA VAL A 67 -1.65 -14.21 11.60
C VAL A 67 -2.62 -14.45 10.45
N ASN A 68 -2.94 -15.70 10.12
CA ASN A 68 -3.92 -16.07 9.10
C ASN A 68 -5.31 -15.51 9.41
N VAL A 69 -5.78 -15.68 10.65
CA VAL A 69 -7.04 -15.06 11.14
C VAL A 69 -7.00 -13.54 10.96
N LEU A 70 -5.96 -12.87 11.46
CA LEU A 70 -5.82 -11.41 11.38
C LEU A 70 -5.70 -10.91 9.93
N ALA A 71 -5.04 -11.67 9.05
CA ALA A 71 -4.86 -11.34 7.65
C ALA A 71 -6.18 -11.43 6.87
N TYR A 72 -7.08 -12.35 7.19
CA TYR A 72 -8.37 -12.46 6.49
C TYR A 72 -9.49 -11.60 7.11
N MET A 73 -9.30 -11.06 8.32
CA MET A 73 -10.28 -10.16 8.96
C MET A 73 -10.63 -8.92 8.11
N PRO A 74 -9.68 -8.14 7.56
CA PRO A 74 -10.02 -6.98 6.74
C PRO A 74 -10.76 -7.34 5.45
N LEU A 75 -10.45 -8.49 4.84
CA LEU A 75 -11.22 -9.04 3.72
C LEU A 75 -12.69 -9.27 4.12
N GLY A 76 -12.89 -9.91 5.27
CA GLY A 76 -14.22 -10.14 5.82
C GLY A 76 -15.00 -8.86 6.10
N VAL A 77 -14.33 -7.83 6.62
CA VAL A 77 -14.95 -6.49 6.81
C VAL A 77 -15.40 -5.91 5.47
N ALA A 78 -14.54 -5.96 4.46
CA ALA A 78 -14.84 -5.41 3.13
C ALA A 78 -16.07 -6.08 2.50
N VAL A 79 -16.08 -7.42 2.48
CA VAL A 79 -17.18 -8.23 1.96
C VAL A 79 -18.46 -8.01 2.77
N GLY A 80 -18.36 -7.98 4.09
CA GLY A 80 -19.49 -7.74 4.98
C GLY A 80 -20.14 -6.37 4.78
N LEU A 81 -19.33 -5.32 4.54
CA LEU A 81 -19.84 -3.98 4.23
C LEU A 81 -20.47 -3.88 2.83
N MET A 82 -20.12 -4.77 1.91
CA MET A 82 -20.75 -4.87 0.58
C MET A 82 -22.07 -5.66 0.60
N ALA A 83 -22.37 -6.38 1.67
CA ALA A 83 -23.57 -7.20 1.76
C ALA A 83 -24.84 -6.32 1.84
N LYS A 84 -25.78 -6.55 0.90
CA LYS A 84 -27.07 -5.81 0.85
C LYS A 84 -27.93 -6.04 2.10
N ARG A 85 -27.89 -7.25 2.65
CA ARG A 85 -28.65 -7.66 3.84
C ARG A 85 -27.67 -7.86 5.00
N ARG A 86 -27.81 -7.07 6.08
CA ARG A 86 -26.88 -7.09 7.22
C ARG A 86 -26.72 -8.49 7.82
N TRP A 87 -27.79 -9.23 8.06
CA TRP A 87 -27.69 -10.57 8.65
C TRP A 87 -26.88 -11.57 7.79
N PHE A 88 -26.75 -11.31 6.47
CA PHE A 88 -25.98 -12.12 5.54
C PHE A 88 -24.54 -11.62 5.35
N ALA A 89 -24.10 -10.58 6.06
CA ALA A 89 -22.74 -10.06 5.95
C ALA A 89 -21.68 -11.08 6.40
N TRP A 90 -21.86 -11.69 7.57
CA TRP A 90 -20.89 -12.65 8.10
C TRP A 90 -20.89 -13.99 7.35
N PRO A 91 -22.02 -14.61 6.95
CA PRO A 91 -21.97 -15.85 6.18
C PRO A 91 -21.35 -15.63 4.79
N LEU A 92 -21.64 -14.50 4.14
CA LEU A 92 -21.03 -14.15 2.86
C LEU A 92 -19.51 -13.95 3.00
N ALA A 93 -19.08 -13.22 4.03
CA ALA A 93 -17.67 -13.01 4.31
C ALA A 93 -16.94 -14.35 4.57
N THR A 94 -17.51 -15.23 5.39
CA THR A 94 -16.98 -16.57 5.64
C THR A 94 -16.86 -17.39 4.36
N LEU A 95 -17.92 -17.41 3.54
CA LEU A 95 -17.92 -18.15 2.28
C LEU A 95 -16.84 -17.64 1.31
N VAL A 96 -16.74 -16.32 1.13
CA VAL A 96 -15.71 -15.71 0.27
C VAL A 96 -14.32 -15.99 0.82
N GLY A 97 -14.12 -15.88 2.13
CA GLY A 97 -12.84 -16.19 2.78
C GLY A 97 -12.41 -17.65 2.60
N LEU A 98 -13.33 -18.60 2.80
CA LEU A 98 -13.08 -20.03 2.59
C LEU A 98 -12.78 -20.35 1.12
N LEU A 99 -13.54 -19.81 0.17
CA LEU A 99 -13.31 -20.03 -1.26
C LEU A 99 -11.97 -19.45 -1.71
N LEU A 100 -11.66 -18.22 -1.28
CA LEU A 100 -10.37 -17.60 -1.58
C LEU A 100 -9.22 -18.41 -0.97
N SER A 101 -9.33 -18.77 0.32
CA SER A 101 -8.29 -19.54 0.98
C SER A 101 -8.12 -20.92 0.36
N GLY A 102 -9.18 -21.66 0.09
CA GLY A 102 -9.08 -22.96 -0.59
C GLY A 102 -8.43 -22.85 -1.97
N SER A 103 -8.74 -21.79 -2.73
CA SER A 103 -8.08 -21.52 -4.01
C SER A 103 -6.58 -21.21 -3.84
N VAL A 104 -6.23 -20.43 -2.82
CA VAL A 104 -4.85 -20.08 -2.50
C VAL A 104 -4.05 -21.31 -2.07
N GLU A 105 -4.57 -22.09 -1.10
CA GLU A 105 -3.95 -23.32 -0.60
C GLU A 105 -3.76 -24.34 -1.75
N PHE A 106 -4.77 -24.47 -2.61
CA PHE A 106 -4.69 -25.32 -3.80
C PHE A 106 -3.55 -24.89 -4.75
N VAL A 107 -3.31 -23.60 -4.92
CA VAL A 107 -2.20 -23.12 -5.76
C VAL A 107 -0.86 -23.28 -5.04
N GLN A 108 -0.82 -23.08 -3.72
CA GLN A 108 0.39 -23.15 -2.92
C GLN A 108 1.03 -24.53 -2.86
N GLN A 109 0.28 -25.62 -3.12
CA GLN A 109 0.86 -26.96 -3.23
C GLN A 109 1.94 -27.08 -4.33
N PHE A 110 1.90 -26.17 -5.31
CA PHE A 110 2.87 -26.11 -6.40
C PHE A 110 4.04 -25.16 -6.12
N LEU A 111 4.02 -24.44 -4.99
CA LEU A 111 5.07 -23.48 -4.62
C LEU A 111 6.11 -24.12 -3.68
N PRO A 112 7.41 -24.01 -3.98
CA PRO A 112 8.45 -24.58 -3.14
C PRO A 112 8.50 -23.88 -1.77
N GLY A 113 8.59 -24.66 -0.69
CA GLY A 113 8.67 -24.13 0.68
C GLY A 113 7.33 -23.69 1.27
N ARG A 114 6.22 -23.90 0.56
CA ARG A 114 4.86 -23.77 1.10
C ARG A 114 4.25 -25.16 1.27
N ILE A 115 3.39 -25.29 2.28
CA ILE A 115 2.65 -26.51 2.55
C ILE A 115 1.18 -26.12 2.61
N ALA A 116 0.38 -26.72 1.72
CA ALA A 116 -1.07 -26.49 1.72
C ALA A 116 -1.70 -27.11 2.96
N SER A 117 -2.63 -26.40 3.61
CA SER A 117 -3.19 -26.78 4.91
C SER A 117 -4.68 -26.49 5.01
N ASN A 118 -5.48 -27.51 5.33
CA ASN A 118 -6.90 -27.30 5.67
C ASN A 118 -7.07 -26.47 6.94
N LEU A 119 -6.11 -26.50 7.87
CA LEU A 119 -6.15 -25.69 9.09
C LEU A 119 -5.95 -24.20 8.77
N ASP A 120 -5.11 -23.87 7.80
CA ASP A 120 -4.95 -22.49 7.33
C ASP A 120 -6.20 -22.02 6.60
N MET A 121 -6.81 -22.88 5.78
CA MET A 121 -8.13 -22.61 5.18
C MET A 121 -9.21 -22.29 6.23
N LEU A 122 -9.28 -23.09 7.31
CA LEU A 122 -10.21 -22.84 8.42
C LEU A 122 -9.89 -21.57 9.19
N SER A 123 -8.60 -21.29 9.44
CA SER A 123 -8.14 -20.09 10.14
C SER A 123 -8.47 -18.82 9.35
N ASN A 124 -8.20 -18.82 8.05
CA ASN A 124 -8.53 -17.74 7.13
C ASN A 124 -10.05 -17.53 7.02
N GLY A 125 -10.83 -18.62 6.90
CA GLY A 125 -12.29 -18.58 6.92
C GLY A 125 -12.85 -18.01 8.23
N PHE A 126 -12.27 -18.37 9.37
CA PHE A 126 -12.63 -17.82 10.68
C PHE A 126 -12.29 -16.33 10.79
N GLY A 127 -11.12 -15.91 10.29
CA GLY A 127 -10.77 -14.50 10.16
C GLY A 127 -11.78 -13.70 9.34
N ALA A 128 -12.16 -14.22 8.17
CA ALA A 128 -13.18 -13.59 7.33
C ALA A 128 -14.55 -13.53 8.02
N CYS A 129 -14.93 -14.56 8.78
CA CYS A 129 -16.13 -14.57 9.61
C CYS A 129 -16.13 -13.44 10.64
N LEU A 130 -15.05 -13.32 11.43
CA LEU A 130 -14.87 -12.24 12.41
C LEU A 130 -14.91 -10.87 11.76
N GLY A 131 -14.29 -10.72 10.58
CA GLY A 131 -14.37 -9.50 9.79
C GLY A 131 -15.80 -9.15 9.37
N GLY A 132 -16.57 -10.14 8.91
CA GLY A 132 -17.98 -9.94 8.55
C GLY A 132 -18.87 -9.59 9.74
N LEU A 133 -18.58 -10.15 10.93
CA LEU A 133 -19.24 -9.75 12.18
C LEU A 133 -18.86 -8.31 12.57
N LEU A 134 -17.59 -7.94 12.46
CA LEU A 134 -17.11 -6.58 12.71
C LEU A 134 -17.75 -5.58 11.74
N ALA A 135 -17.99 -5.96 10.48
CA ALA A 135 -18.71 -5.14 9.53
C ALA A 135 -20.13 -4.77 10.01
N LEU A 136 -20.80 -5.63 10.79
CA LEU A 136 -22.12 -5.30 11.37
C LEU A 136 -22.02 -4.13 12.37
N LEU A 137 -20.93 -4.07 13.13
CA LEU A 137 -20.65 -3.00 14.09
C LEU A 137 -20.28 -1.70 13.38
N ILE A 138 -19.43 -1.79 12.34
CA ILE A 138 -18.97 -0.65 11.54
C ILE A 138 -20.11 -0.09 10.67
N ALA A 139 -21.02 -0.93 10.17
CA ALA A 139 -22.15 -0.52 9.34
C ALA A 139 -23.25 0.25 10.11
N ASN A 140 -23.02 0.61 11.38
CA ASN A 140 -23.92 1.46 12.15
C ASN A 140 -24.03 2.87 11.52
N ARG A 141 -25.22 3.48 11.60
CA ARG A 141 -25.55 4.81 11.07
C ARG A 141 -24.56 5.90 11.50
N ARG A 142 -23.97 5.80 12.69
CA ARG A 142 -22.97 6.76 13.20
C ARG A 142 -21.72 6.80 12.32
N TRP A 143 -21.10 5.65 12.08
CA TRP A 143 -19.90 5.53 11.26
C TRP A 143 -20.18 5.82 9.80
N GLN A 144 -21.29 5.33 9.26
CA GLN A 144 -21.72 5.65 7.90
C GLN A 144 -21.91 7.15 7.69
N ARG A 145 -22.56 7.83 8.64
CA ARG A 145 -22.73 9.29 8.58
C ARG A 145 -21.41 10.02 8.71
N ALA A 146 -20.55 9.63 9.66
CA ALA A 146 -19.23 10.24 9.84
C ALA A 146 -18.38 10.11 8.55
N TRP A 147 -18.37 8.93 7.95
CA TRP A 147 -17.72 8.66 6.68
C TRP A 147 -18.28 9.53 5.54
N LEU A 148 -19.60 9.57 5.36
CA LEU A 148 -20.22 10.36 4.30
C LEU A 148 -19.96 11.86 4.47
N VAL A 149 -20.00 12.36 5.72
CA VAL A 149 -19.64 13.76 6.02
C VAL A 149 -18.20 14.02 5.63
N PHE A 150 -17.24 13.19 6.05
CA PHE A 150 -15.83 13.31 5.67
C PHE A 150 -15.63 13.28 4.15
N ARG A 151 -16.21 12.26 3.50
CA ARG A 151 -16.15 12.04 2.05
C ARG A 151 -16.67 13.23 1.25
N HIS A 152 -17.80 13.83 1.62
CA HIS A 152 -18.38 14.94 0.86
C HIS A 152 -17.78 16.32 1.19
N SER A 153 -17.10 16.44 2.34
CA SER A 153 -16.47 17.70 2.76
C SER A 153 -15.01 17.81 2.31
N HIS A 154 -14.23 16.73 2.34
CA HIS A 154 -12.77 16.80 2.13
C HIS A 154 -12.30 16.07 0.88
N LEU A 155 -12.97 15.01 0.43
CA LEU A 155 -12.55 14.26 -0.77
C LEU A 155 -13.21 14.82 -2.02
N ALA A 156 -12.49 14.72 -3.15
CA ALA A 156 -13.01 15.13 -4.44
C ALA A 156 -14.37 14.50 -4.77
N ASP A 157 -15.19 15.18 -5.57
CA ASP A 157 -16.51 14.69 -5.98
C ASP A 157 -16.44 13.59 -7.08
N SER A 158 -15.39 12.77 -7.08
CA SER A 158 -15.21 11.64 -8.02
C SER A 158 -15.09 10.29 -7.30
N THR A 159 -15.43 9.21 -7.99
CA THR A 159 -15.15 7.83 -7.52
C THR A 159 -13.65 7.56 -7.43
N LEU A 160 -12.86 8.23 -8.26
CA LEU A 160 -11.39 8.19 -8.24
C LEU A 160 -10.84 8.61 -6.88
N ALA A 161 -11.46 9.55 -6.17
CA ALA A 161 -10.99 9.95 -4.85
C ALA A 161 -11.08 8.82 -3.81
N GLU A 162 -12.15 8.01 -3.84
CA GLU A 162 -12.26 6.84 -2.95
C GLU A 162 -11.27 5.75 -3.34
N TRP A 163 -11.12 5.49 -4.65
CA TRP A 163 -10.14 4.52 -5.13
C TRP A 163 -8.71 4.93 -4.77
N GLY A 164 -8.36 6.20 -5.00
CA GLY A 164 -7.06 6.76 -4.67
C GLY A 164 -6.79 6.82 -3.18
N LEU A 165 -7.81 7.03 -2.33
CA LEU A 165 -7.65 6.94 -0.88
C LEU A 165 -7.32 5.51 -0.42
N VAL A 166 -8.00 4.50 -0.98
CA VAL A 166 -7.68 3.09 -0.69
C VAL A 166 -6.28 2.76 -1.19
N TRP A 167 -5.91 3.20 -2.40
CA TRP A 167 -4.58 3.02 -2.95
C TRP A 167 -3.50 3.73 -2.11
N LEU A 168 -3.80 4.90 -1.53
CA LEU A 168 -2.93 5.56 -0.55
C LEU A 168 -2.71 4.70 0.70
N GLY A 169 -3.71 3.90 1.09
CA GLY A 169 -3.58 2.90 2.16
C GLY A 169 -2.42 1.92 1.91
N LEU A 170 -2.24 1.48 0.66
CA LEU A 170 -1.13 0.62 0.26
C LEU A 170 0.22 1.33 0.39
N TRP A 171 0.30 2.64 0.14
CA TRP A 171 1.53 3.42 0.36
C TRP A 171 1.99 3.40 1.82
N PHE A 172 1.06 3.38 2.79
CA PHE A 172 1.44 3.23 4.19
C PHE A 172 2.03 1.85 4.49
N ILE A 173 1.56 0.80 3.81
CA ILE A 173 2.11 -0.56 3.96
C ILE A 173 3.55 -0.62 3.44
N THR A 174 3.91 0.13 2.40
CA THR A 174 5.32 0.19 1.92
C THR A 174 6.27 0.75 2.98
N GLN A 175 5.76 1.52 3.95
CA GLN A 175 6.56 2.04 5.06
C GLN A 175 6.88 0.99 6.13
N PHE A 176 6.25 -0.18 6.07
CA PHE A 176 6.50 -1.28 7.00
C PHE A 176 7.84 -1.96 6.75
N ASP A 177 8.36 -1.94 5.51
CA ASP A 177 9.72 -2.37 5.22
C ASP A 177 10.67 -1.34 5.82
N PRO A 178 11.46 -1.66 6.85
CA PRO A 178 12.39 -0.71 7.44
C PRO A 178 13.69 -0.57 6.64
N SER A 179 13.95 -1.48 5.67
CA SER A 179 15.19 -1.53 4.90
C SER A 179 15.21 -0.56 3.71
N ALA A 180 14.07 -0.31 3.08
CA ALA A 180 13.92 0.81 2.15
C ALA A 180 14.00 2.16 2.91
N PRO A 181 14.48 3.24 2.29
CA PRO A 181 14.35 4.59 2.86
C PRO A 181 12.89 5.08 2.91
N PHE A 182 12.61 6.10 3.73
CA PHE A 182 11.32 6.81 3.64
C PHE A 182 11.12 7.34 2.21
N LEU A 183 9.91 7.20 1.65
CA LEU A 183 9.59 7.53 0.25
C LEU A 183 10.31 6.69 -0.82
N GLY A 184 10.91 5.53 -0.47
CA GLY A 184 11.39 4.56 -1.47
C GLY A 184 12.56 5.08 -2.32
N VAL A 185 13.43 5.89 -1.73
CA VAL A 185 14.56 6.52 -2.42
C VAL A 185 15.62 5.47 -2.79
N VAL A 186 16.21 5.62 -3.97
CA VAL A 186 17.39 4.86 -4.38
C VAL A 186 18.57 5.30 -3.50
N VAL A 187 19.02 4.45 -2.59
CA VAL A 187 20.22 4.68 -1.76
C VAL A 187 21.32 3.74 -2.22
N ALA A 188 22.47 4.30 -2.58
CA ALA A 188 23.53 3.54 -3.22
C ALA A 188 24.37 2.74 -2.20
N PRO A 189 24.66 1.46 -2.46
CA PRO A 189 25.64 0.71 -1.70
C PRO A 189 27.05 1.10 -2.14
N LEU A 190 27.68 2.08 -1.47
CA LEU A 190 29.13 2.36 -1.47
C LEU A 190 29.84 2.57 -2.85
N GLY A 191 29.11 2.63 -3.96
CA GLY A 191 29.65 2.81 -5.31
C GLY A 191 28.66 2.36 -6.40
N LEU A 192 28.98 2.59 -7.67
CA LEU A 192 28.24 2.02 -8.79
C LEU A 192 28.65 0.55 -8.97
N PRO A 193 27.73 -0.42 -8.79
CA PRO A 193 28.03 -1.82 -9.05
C PRO A 193 28.19 -2.03 -10.57
N GLN A 194 29.15 -2.87 -10.94
CA GLN A 194 29.26 -3.34 -12.32
C GLN A 194 27.98 -4.11 -12.72
N PRO A 195 27.48 -3.97 -13.97
CA PRO A 195 28.10 -3.33 -15.13
C PRO A 195 27.69 -1.86 -15.34
N PHE A 196 27.17 -1.16 -14.32
CA PHE A 196 26.65 0.19 -14.48
C PHE A 196 27.77 1.23 -14.43
N ASP A 197 27.91 2.01 -15.51
CA ASP A 197 28.84 3.13 -15.58
C ASP A 197 28.13 4.47 -15.30
N SER A 198 28.88 5.41 -14.71
CA SER A 198 28.36 6.75 -14.48
C SER A 198 28.27 7.52 -15.80
N PRO A 199 27.13 8.16 -16.11
CA PRO A 199 27.02 9.05 -17.26
C PRO A 199 27.75 10.38 -17.04
N LEU A 200 28.14 10.71 -15.80
CA LEU A 200 28.88 11.93 -15.47
C LEU A 200 30.35 11.61 -15.21
N ALA A 201 31.23 12.56 -15.55
CA ALA A 201 32.66 12.46 -15.25
C ALA A 201 32.96 12.34 -13.74
N ASN A 202 32.04 12.82 -12.88
CA ASN A 202 32.12 12.65 -11.44
C ASN A 202 31.03 11.66 -10.95
N PRO A 203 31.39 10.39 -10.70
CA PRO A 203 30.45 9.37 -10.24
C PRO A 203 29.81 9.69 -8.89
N ALA A 204 30.53 10.35 -7.97
CA ALA A 204 29.99 10.70 -6.65
C ALA A 204 28.89 11.76 -6.76
N LEU A 205 29.06 12.74 -7.66
CA LEU A 205 28.01 13.72 -7.96
C LEU A 205 26.79 13.04 -8.58
N PHE A 206 27.00 12.11 -9.51
CA PHE A 206 25.92 11.34 -10.11
C PHE A 206 25.10 10.58 -9.07
N LEU A 207 25.75 9.83 -8.18
CA LEU A 207 25.07 9.12 -7.09
C LEU A 207 24.34 10.07 -6.15
N ALA A 208 24.93 11.22 -5.80
CA ALA A 208 24.26 12.23 -4.98
C ALA A 208 23.00 12.81 -5.64
N LEU A 209 23.04 13.01 -6.97
CA LEU A 209 21.88 13.46 -7.74
C LEU A 209 20.80 12.37 -7.83
N LEU A 210 21.17 11.09 -7.92
CA LEU A 210 20.21 9.98 -7.88
C LEU A 210 19.50 9.90 -6.53
N GLU A 211 20.23 9.98 -5.42
CA GLU A 211 19.65 9.94 -4.07
C GLU A 211 18.76 11.16 -3.80
N GLY A 212 19.29 12.37 -4.01
CA GLY A 212 18.55 13.61 -3.77
C GLY A 212 17.39 13.79 -4.74
N GLY A 213 17.60 13.49 -6.03
CA GLY A 213 16.58 13.51 -7.06
C GLY A 213 15.48 12.48 -6.83
N GLY A 214 15.85 11.26 -6.43
CA GLY A 214 14.91 10.20 -6.06
C GLY A 214 14.02 10.62 -4.88
N MET A 215 14.60 11.23 -3.84
CA MET A 215 13.84 11.80 -2.71
C MET A 215 12.87 12.90 -3.16
N MET A 216 13.37 13.84 -3.96
CA MET A 216 12.57 14.96 -4.48
C MET A 216 11.39 14.45 -5.33
N LEU A 217 11.64 13.54 -6.27
CA LEU A 217 10.62 13.01 -7.19
C LEU A 217 9.55 12.21 -6.45
N ASN A 218 9.94 11.31 -5.54
CA ASN A 218 8.97 10.54 -4.75
C ASN A 218 8.16 11.43 -3.81
N LEU A 219 8.79 12.41 -3.16
CA LEU A 219 8.10 13.39 -2.32
C LEU A 219 7.04 14.16 -3.14
N ILE A 220 7.43 14.70 -4.29
CA ILE A 220 6.52 15.44 -5.18
C ILE A 220 5.40 14.52 -5.67
N GLY A 221 5.73 13.32 -6.12
CA GLY A 221 4.77 12.34 -6.63
C GLY A 221 3.69 11.98 -5.62
N VAL A 222 4.08 11.57 -4.41
CA VAL A 222 3.15 11.21 -3.33
C VAL A 222 2.34 12.43 -2.86
N ALA A 223 2.99 13.58 -2.68
CA ALA A 223 2.30 14.79 -2.24
C ALA A 223 1.25 15.28 -3.26
N LEU A 224 1.60 15.26 -4.55
CA LEU A 224 0.66 15.63 -5.61
C LEU A 224 -0.44 14.57 -5.79
N PHE A 225 -0.15 13.28 -5.60
CA PHE A 225 -1.17 12.23 -5.55
C PHE A 225 -2.22 12.55 -4.48
N VAL A 226 -1.79 12.86 -3.25
CA VAL A 226 -2.69 13.28 -2.15
C VAL A 226 -3.46 14.54 -2.52
N SER A 227 -2.80 15.53 -3.14
CA SER A 227 -3.45 16.79 -3.52
C SER A 227 -4.63 16.60 -4.49
N VAL A 228 -4.56 15.57 -5.35
CA VAL A 228 -5.61 15.21 -6.32
C VAL A 228 -6.78 14.46 -5.65
N LEU A 229 -6.61 13.97 -4.42
CA LEU A 229 -7.71 13.35 -3.66
C LEU A 229 -8.54 14.39 -2.90
N VAL A 230 -7.94 15.54 -2.57
CA VAL A 230 -8.54 16.59 -1.73
C VAL A 230 -9.42 17.55 -2.54
N LYS A 231 -10.61 17.87 -2.01
CA LYS A 231 -11.62 18.72 -2.65
C LYS A 231 -11.16 20.17 -2.79
N HIS A 232 -10.76 20.79 -1.68
CA HIS A 232 -10.44 22.22 -1.64
C HIS A 232 -8.93 22.46 -1.63
N MET A 233 -8.44 23.41 -2.44
CA MET A 233 -7.00 23.71 -2.53
C MET A 233 -6.39 24.11 -1.18
N ARG A 234 -7.14 24.85 -0.34
CA ARG A 234 -6.70 25.26 1.00
C ARG A 234 -6.39 24.09 1.96
N GLU A 235 -6.95 22.92 1.71
CA GLU A 235 -6.76 21.73 2.55
C GLU A 235 -5.55 20.89 2.11
N VAL A 236 -5.08 21.10 0.87
CA VAL A 236 -3.96 20.35 0.28
C VAL A 236 -2.70 20.39 1.16
N PRO A 237 -2.24 21.55 1.68
CA PRO A 237 -1.06 21.59 2.55
C PRO A 237 -1.22 20.78 3.84
N MET A 238 -2.42 20.78 4.42
CA MET A 238 -2.69 20.03 5.64
C MET A 238 -2.74 18.53 5.35
N ALA A 239 -3.40 18.12 4.26
CA ALA A 239 -3.49 16.72 3.86
C ALA A 239 -2.11 16.13 3.55
N ILE A 240 -1.27 16.84 2.79
CA ILE A 240 0.11 16.39 2.50
C ILE A 240 0.90 16.23 3.81
N ARG A 241 0.87 17.23 4.70
CA ARG A 241 1.57 17.15 5.99
C ARG A 241 1.10 15.97 6.82
N LEU A 242 -0.21 15.77 6.95
CA LEU A 242 -0.76 14.65 7.73
C LEU A 242 -0.36 13.29 7.14
N THR A 243 -0.44 13.12 5.81
CA THR A 243 -0.04 11.87 5.15
C THR A 243 1.45 11.57 5.36
N LEU A 244 2.32 12.57 5.13
CA LEU A 244 3.77 12.38 5.29
C LEU A 244 4.16 12.13 6.75
N LEU A 245 3.55 12.84 7.71
CA LEU A 245 3.81 12.62 9.14
C LEU A 245 3.31 11.25 9.60
N ALA A 246 2.12 10.83 9.17
CA ALA A 246 1.61 9.50 9.47
C ALA A 246 2.52 8.41 8.87
N GLY A 247 2.98 8.59 7.63
CA GLY A 247 3.91 7.66 6.98
C GLY A 247 5.24 7.60 7.71
N LEU A 248 5.77 8.74 8.15
CA LEU A 248 6.99 8.81 8.94
C LEU A 248 6.84 8.14 10.31
N ILE A 249 5.71 8.33 11.01
CA ILE A 249 5.44 7.66 12.29
C ILE A 249 5.41 6.15 12.10
N VAL A 250 4.69 5.67 11.07
CA VAL A 250 4.67 4.25 10.72
C VAL A 250 6.10 3.75 10.46
N LYS A 251 6.85 4.47 9.63
CA LYS A 251 8.23 4.13 9.30
C LYS A 251 9.13 4.03 10.52
N LEU A 252 9.11 5.04 11.38
CA LEU A 252 9.92 5.08 12.61
C LEU A 252 9.52 3.98 13.58
N THR A 253 8.23 3.64 13.66
CA THR A 253 7.73 2.54 14.50
C THR A 253 8.31 1.21 14.02
N PHE A 254 8.18 0.88 12.73
CA PHE A 254 8.70 -0.36 12.17
C PHE A 254 10.23 -0.42 12.17
N ALA A 255 10.91 0.69 11.84
CA ALA A 255 12.36 0.81 11.96
C ALA A 255 12.82 0.54 13.41
N GLY A 256 12.11 1.07 14.41
CA GLY A 256 12.44 0.86 15.82
C GLY A 256 12.20 -0.56 16.31
N MET A 257 11.15 -1.21 15.79
CA MET A 257 10.84 -2.60 16.11
C MET A 257 11.82 -3.58 15.46
N LEU A 258 12.29 -3.31 14.24
CA LEU A 258 12.96 -4.30 13.40
C LEU A 258 14.46 -4.05 13.18
N LEU A 259 14.94 -2.80 13.13
CA LEU A 259 16.36 -2.49 12.85
C LEU A 259 17.22 -2.43 14.09
N GLN A 260 18.49 -2.77 13.92
CA GLN A 260 19.53 -2.48 14.93
C GLN A 260 19.65 -0.96 15.19
N PRO A 261 19.99 -0.53 16.42
CA PRO A 261 20.08 0.89 16.76
C PRO A 261 21.01 1.69 15.84
N ALA A 262 22.11 1.08 15.40
CA ALA A 262 23.09 1.70 14.51
C ALA A 262 22.52 1.98 13.09
N GLN A 263 21.50 1.24 12.66
CA GLN A 263 20.90 1.34 11.33
C GLN A 263 19.63 2.22 11.32
N PHE A 264 19.16 2.66 12.49
CA PHE A 264 17.88 3.34 12.63
C PHE A 264 17.77 4.62 11.79
N PHE A 265 18.87 5.38 11.66
CA PHE A 265 18.96 6.59 10.83
C PHE A 265 19.83 6.42 9.58
N ALA A 266 20.20 5.18 9.21
CA ALA A 266 21.07 4.93 8.05
C ALA A 266 20.46 5.39 6.72
N TRP A 267 19.13 5.50 6.68
CA TRP A 267 18.37 6.02 5.54
C TRP A 267 18.34 7.56 5.47
N ILE A 268 18.90 8.28 6.43
CA ILE A 268 19.02 9.74 6.41
C ILE A 268 20.46 10.12 6.05
N ASN A 269 20.62 10.83 4.94
CA ASN A 269 21.91 11.39 4.54
C ASN A 269 21.75 12.83 4.02
N ARG A 270 22.89 13.50 3.75
CA ARG A 270 22.92 14.88 3.27
C ARG A 270 22.14 15.06 1.95
N ASN A 271 22.27 14.13 1.02
CA ASN A 271 21.65 14.21 -0.31
C ASN A 271 20.13 14.10 -0.21
N ILE A 272 19.62 13.19 0.63
CA ILE A 272 18.20 13.02 0.92
C ILE A 272 17.62 14.27 1.59
N VAL A 273 18.34 14.86 2.55
CA VAL A 273 17.89 16.10 3.21
C VAL A 273 17.80 17.26 2.21
N ILE A 274 18.82 17.41 1.35
CA ILE A 274 18.82 18.45 0.30
C ILE A 274 17.68 18.20 -0.70
N GLY A 275 17.54 16.97 -1.20
CA GLY A 275 16.48 16.59 -2.14
C GLY A 275 15.08 16.79 -1.56
N GLY A 276 14.89 16.44 -0.28
CA GLY A 276 13.65 16.71 0.45
C GLY A 276 13.37 18.20 0.60
N ALA A 277 14.37 19.00 0.96
CA ALA A 277 14.22 20.45 1.07
C ALA A 277 13.85 21.10 -0.27
N VAL A 278 14.53 20.73 -1.36
CA VAL A 278 14.19 21.19 -2.71
C VAL A 278 12.77 20.75 -3.11
N GLY A 279 12.40 19.50 -2.82
CA GLY A 279 11.06 18.99 -3.09
C GLY A 279 9.96 19.77 -2.34
N VAL A 280 10.18 20.12 -1.06
CA VAL A 280 9.25 20.96 -0.30
C VAL A 280 9.13 22.36 -0.90
N LEU A 281 10.25 22.96 -1.31
CA LEU A 281 10.26 24.28 -1.96
C LEU A 281 9.47 24.26 -3.27
N LEU A 282 9.66 23.24 -4.11
CA LEU A 282 8.92 23.08 -5.37
C LEU A 282 7.43 22.83 -5.12
N LEU A 283 7.09 22.02 -4.11
CA LEU A 283 5.70 21.71 -3.76
C LEU A 283 4.87 22.95 -3.43
N TRP A 284 5.50 23.99 -2.86
CA TRP A 284 4.81 25.25 -2.57
C TRP A 284 4.20 25.89 -3.82
N GLY A 285 4.88 25.79 -4.98
CA GLY A 285 4.33 26.25 -6.26
C GLY A 285 3.45 25.19 -6.92
N LEU A 286 3.89 23.92 -6.92
CA LEU A 286 3.22 22.85 -7.66
C LEU A 286 1.81 22.54 -7.16
N TRP A 287 1.52 22.67 -5.86
CA TRP A 287 0.17 22.42 -5.35
C TRP A 287 -0.85 23.48 -5.77
N GLN A 288 -0.40 24.65 -6.26
CA GLN A 288 -1.26 25.78 -6.63
C GLN A 288 -1.75 25.63 -8.06
N LEU A 289 -1.17 24.69 -8.80
CA LEU A 289 -1.58 24.38 -10.16
C LEU A 289 -3.01 23.85 -10.19
N GLN A 290 -3.62 23.98 -11.35
CA GLN A 290 -4.89 23.32 -11.65
C GLN A 290 -4.79 21.82 -11.38
N ARG A 291 -5.91 21.22 -10.99
CA ARG A 291 -5.96 19.82 -10.54
C ARG A 291 -5.44 18.84 -11.58
N ARG A 292 -5.70 19.10 -12.86
CA ARG A 292 -5.16 18.32 -13.99
C ARG A 292 -3.64 18.39 -14.05
N LEU A 293 -3.08 19.59 -13.96
CA LEU A 293 -1.63 19.80 -13.98
C LEU A 293 -0.94 19.18 -12.77
N ARG A 294 -1.54 19.27 -11.57
CA ARG A 294 -1.07 18.54 -10.38
C ARG A 294 -0.99 17.03 -10.64
N ALA A 295 -2.02 16.48 -11.26
CA ALA A 295 -2.08 15.06 -11.59
C ALA A 295 -1.01 14.67 -12.64
N LEU A 296 -0.84 15.47 -13.70
CA LEU A 296 0.18 15.23 -14.73
C LEU A 296 1.60 15.34 -14.15
N VAL A 297 1.90 16.41 -13.42
CA VAL A 297 3.24 16.62 -12.83
C VAL A 297 3.57 15.52 -11.83
N GLY A 298 2.63 15.13 -10.97
CA GLY A 298 2.87 14.05 -10.02
C GLY A 298 3.01 12.68 -10.69
N ALA A 299 2.24 12.40 -11.75
CA ALA A 299 2.41 11.19 -12.55
C ALA A 299 3.80 11.16 -13.22
N LEU A 300 4.24 12.28 -13.79
CA LEU A 300 5.58 12.42 -14.38
C LEU A 300 6.68 12.27 -13.33
N ALA A 301 6.49 12.81 -12.13
CA ALA A 301 7.46 12.69 -11.04
C ALA A 301 7.64 11.23 -10.61
N LEU A 302 6.53 10.49 -10.41
CA LEU A 302 6.58 9.06 -10.10
C LEU A 302 7.13 8.23 -11.26
N ALA A 303 6.76 8.54 -12.51
CA ALA A 303 7.28 7.86 -13.68
C ALA A 303 8.79 8.09 -13.87
N ALA A 304 9.27 9.31 -13.60
CA ALA A 304 10.69 9.62 -13.61
C ALA A 304 11.44 8.87 -12.50
N ALA A 305 10.88 8.79 -11.29
CA ALA A 305 11.46 8.00 -10.21
C ALA A 305 11.57 6.51 -10.57
N LEU A 306 10.53 5.93 -11.17
CA LEU A 306 10.55 4.56 -11.69
C LEU A 306 11.59 4.38 -12.81
N GLY A 307 11.63 5.30 -13.78
CA GLY A 307 12.57 5.25 -14.89
C GLY A 307 14.02 5.29 -14.41
N VAL A 308 14.31 6.10 -13.38
CA VAL A 308 15.61 6.13 -12.71
C VAL A 308 15.92 4.79 -12.05
N GLY A 309 14.97 4.21 -11.30
CA GLY A 309 15.16 2.92 -10.66
C GLY A 309 15.37 1.76 -11.63
N TRP A 310 14.77 1.83 -12.83
CA TRP A 310 14.96 0.85 -13.90
C TRP A 310 16.31 1.00 -14.59
N ALA A 311 16.74 2.23 -14.86
CA ALA A 311 18.01 2.52 -15.49
C ALA A 311 19.20 2.20 -14.56
N TRP A 312 19.04 2.46 -13.26
CA TRP A 312 20.04 2.18 -12.23
C TRP A 312 19.40 1.48 -11.04
N PRO A 313 19.26 0.14 -11.07
CA PRO A 313 18.67 -0.67 -9.99
C PRO A 313 19.64 -0.81 -8.82
N LEU A 314 19.94 0.32 -8.16
CA LEU A 314 20.89 0.44 -7.06
C LEU A 314 20.24 0.19 -5.69
N ALA A 315 18.94 -0.15 -5.66
CA ALA A 315 18.26 -0.52 -4.44
C ALA A 315 18.90 -1.79 -3.84
N PRO A 316 19.20 -1.83 -2.53
CA PRO A 316 19.87 -2.98 -1.95
C PRO A 316 18.96 -4.21 -2.00
N GLN A 317 19.52 -5.35 -2.39
CA GLN A 317 18.76 -6.60 -2.47
C GLN A 317 18.46 -7.13 -1.06
N LEU A 318 17.26 -7.71 -0.87
CA LEU A 318 16.79 -8.32 0.38
C LEU A 318 17.82 -9.24 1.05
N SER A 319 18.59 -10.00 0.27
CA SER A 319 19.64 -10.91 0.77
C SER A 319 20.80 -10.18 1.46
N GLY A 320 21.16 -8.98 0.98
CA GLY A 320 22.21 -8.14 1.59
C GLY A 320 21.75 -7.40 2.85
N MET A 321 20.44 -7.35 3.11
CA MET A 321 19.83 -6.60 4.21
C MET A 321 19.50 -7.46 5.43
N LEU A 322 19.47 -8.79 5.30
CA LEU A 322 19.19 -9.74 6.40
C LEU A 322 20.01 -9.48 7.69
N PRO A 323 21.31 -9.12 7.63
CA PRO A 323 22.10 -8.83 8.83
C PRO A 323 21.67 -7.56 9.59
N LEU A 324 20.89 -6.66 8.97
CA LEU A 324 20.46 -5.38 9.56
C LEU A 324 19.28 -5.55 10.53
N PHE A 325 18.60 -6.70 10.47
CA PHE A 325 17.43 -7.02 11.30
C PHE A 325 17.85 -7.63 12.65
N ARG A 326 17.10 -7.31 13.71
CA ARG A 326 17.34 -7.90 15.04
C ARG A 326 16.82 -9.34 15.18
N TRP A 327 15.88 -9.76 14.32
CA TRP A 327 15.11 -11.00 14.47
C TRP A 327 15.40 -11.96 13.31
N HIS A 328 15.77 -13.21 13.63
CA HIS A 328 16.20 -14.24 12.67
C HIS A 328 15.05 -15.09 12.09
N TYR A 329 13.79 -14.70 12.24
CA TYR A 329 12.64 -15.52 11.84
C TYR A 329 12.29 -15.34 10.36
N GLY A 330 12.17 -16.46 9.61
CA GLY A 330 11.82 -16.48 8.19
C GLY A 330 10.48 -15.83 7.82
N HIS A 331 9.57 -15.67 8.78
CA HIS A 331 8.27 -15.01 8.57
C HIS A 331 8.40 -13.49 8.33
N LEU A 332 9.46 -12.84 8.83
CA LEU A 332 9.76 -11.44 8.52
C LEU A 332 10.21 -11.24 7.07
N MET A 333 10.80 -12.27 6.44
CA MET A 333 11.10 -12.21 5.00
C MET A 333 9.82 -12.15 4.16
N HIS A 334 8.77 -12.85 4.56
CA HIS A 334 7.47 -12.78 3.87
C HIS A 334 6.78 -11.43 4.10
N PHE A 335 6.85 -10.87 5.31
CA PHE A 335 6.26 -9.56 5.61
C PHE A 335 7.02 -8.39 4.99
N ASN A 336 8.36 -8.44 4.97
CA ASN A 336 9.14 -7.43 4.27
C ASN A 336 9.00 -7.56 2.74
N GLY A 337 9.06 -8.80 2.22
CA GLY A 337 8.77 -9.08 0.81
C GLY A 337 7.42 -8.52 0.36
N LEU A 338 6.40 -8.53 1.23
CA LEU A 338 5.12 -7.87 0.96
C LEU A 338 5.26 -6.36 0.76
N ALA A 339 5.85 -5.67 1.74
CA ALA A 339 6.00 -4.22 1.68
C ALA A 339 6.87 -3.79 0.48
N ALA A 340 7.88 -4.58 0.13
CA ALA A 340 8.69 -4.40 -1.07
C ALA A 340 7.86 -4.58 -2.36
N VAL A 341 7.11 -5.68 -2.51
CA VAL A 341 6.29 -5.90 -3.72
C VAL A 341 5.19 -4.85 -3.84
N ILE A 342 4.55 -4.44 -2.74
CA ILE A 342 3.61 -3.32 -2.77
C ILE A 342 4.35 -2.03 -3.15
N GLY A 343 5.58 -1.83 -2.65
CA GLY A 343 6.45 -0.72 -3.04
C GLY A 343 6.72 -0.67 -4.54
N ASP A 344 6.91 -1.82 -5.17
CA ASP A 344 7.10 -1.92 -6.62
C ASP A 344 5.81 -1.65 -7.39
N VAL A 345 4.68 -2.21 -6.95
CA VAL A 345 3.39 -2.10 -7.65
C VAL A 345 2.71 -0.73 -7.47
N TRP A 346 2.88 -0.11 -6.31
CA TRP A 346 2.14 1.08 -5.91
C TRP A 346 2.32 2.28 -6.87
N PRO A 347 3.55 2.64 -7.30
CA PRO A 347 3.77 3.77 -8.20
C PRO A 347 3.02 3.63 -9.53
N TYR A 348 2.92 2.42 -10.10
CA TYR A 348 2.18 2.19 -11.35
C TYR A 348 0.70 2.50 -11.19
N GLY A 349 0.07 2.01 -10.12
CA GLY A 349 -1.33 2.31 -9.84
C GLY A 349 -1.56 3.79 -9.54
N ALA A 350 -0.65 4.44 -8.82
CA ALA A 350 -0.73 5.87 -8.54
C ALA A 350 -0.63 6.70 -9.83
N ILE A 351 0.31 6.37 -10.74
CA ILE A 351 0.44 7.00 -12.06
C ILE A 351 -0.84 6.83 -12.87
N LEU A 352 -1.36 5.61 -12.99
CA LEU A 352 -2.59 5.35 -13.75
C LEU A 352 -3.78 6.16 -13.22
N LEU A 353 -3.92 6.25 -11.89
CA LEU A 353 -4.98 7.05 -11.26
C LEU A 353 -4.80 8.55 -11.50
N MET A 354 -3.57 9.05 -11.46
CA MET A 354 -3.30 10.46 -11.73
C MET A 354 -3.52 10.80 -13.21
N LEU A 355 -3.12 9.94 -14.14
CA LEU A 355 -3.41 10.11 -15.56
C LEU A 355 -4.92 10.07 -15.83
N TRP A 356 -5.64 9.13 -15.20
CA TRP A 356 -7.10 9.07 -15.29
C TRP A 356 -7.76 10.33 -14.71
N ALA A 357 -7.25 10.85 -13.60
CA ALA A 357 -7.70 12.11 -12.99
C ALA A 357 -7.44 13.31 -13.91
N ALA A 358 -6.28 13.37 -14.57
CA ALA A 358 -5.94 14.44 -15.51
C ALA A 358 -6.90 14.52 -16.70
N VAL A 359 -7.38 13.38 -17.18
CA VAL A 359 -8.32 13.30 -18.31
C VAL A 359 -9.77 13.57 -17.89
N THR A 360 -10.19 13.02 -16.74
CA THR A 360 -11.62 12.98 -16.36
C THR A 360 -12.07 14.16 -15.51
N MET A 361 -11.18 14.81 -14.77
CA MET A 361 -11.58 15.91 -13.89
C MET A 361 -11.66 17.20 -14.71
N PRO A 362 -12.79 17.92 -14.72
CA PRO A 362 -12.83 19.24 -15.32
C PRO A 362 -11.76 20.15 -14.69
N ASP A 363 -11.17 21.05 -15.48
CA ASP A 363 -10.50 22.22 -14.90
C ASP A 363 -11.62 23.00 -14.23
N SER A 364 -11.82 22.76 -12.93
CA SER A 364 -12.71 23.58 -12.14
C SER A 364 -12.19 25.01 -12.29
N GLY A 365 -12.99 25.86 -12.92
CA GLY A 365 -12.82 27.31 -12.93
C GLY A 365 -12.99 27.91 -11.54
N GLU A 366 -12.29 27.37 -10.55
CA GLU A 366 -11.99 28.08 -9.30
C GLU A 366 -10.83 29.02 -9.64
N ALA A 367 -11.20 30.10 -10.32
CA ALA A 367 -10.41 31.31 -10.30
C ALA A 367 -10.42 31.85 -8.85
N TRP A 368 -9.21 32.10 -8.35
CA TRP A 368 -8.85 32.87 -7.15
C TRP A 368 -8.87 32.15 -5.80
#